data_AF-A0A9D7K0E0-F1
#
_entry.id   AF-A0A9D7K0E0-F1
#
_cell.length_a   1.000
_cell.length_b   1.000
_cell.length_c   1.000
_cell.angle_alpha   90.00
_cell.angle_beta   90.00
_cell.angle_gamma   90.00
#
_symmetry.space_group_name_H-M   'P 1'
#
loop_
_entity.id
_entity.type
_entity.pdbx_description
1 polymer ?
#
loop_
_entity_poly.entity_id
_entity_poly.type
_entity_poly.pdbx_seq_one_letter_code
_entity_poly.pdbx_strand_id
1 'polypeptide(L)'
;MKTRIKKQPVRRSSFALAATAILVLILGTPPANAEEVPREYIYGAELMTPNERDAYRQGLQQAPTDEARGQYRHRHRQQLQKRAQQRGKHLDEKGLVRGQGSER
;
A
#
# COMPACT_ATOMS: atom_id res chain seq x y z
N MET A 1 -18.91 45.47 -33.41
CA MET A 1 -18.08 45.71 -32.21
C MET A 1 -16.95 44.68 -32.20
N LYS A 2 -15.76 45.05 -32.67
CA LYS A 2 -14.57 44.17 -32.74
C LYS A 2 -13.40 44.93 -32.13
N THR A 3 -12.90 44.40 -31.02
CA THR A 3 -11.86 45.00 -30.18
C THR A 3 -10.51 44.97 -30.88
N ARG A 4 -9.82 46.11 -30.81
CA ARG A 4 -8.51 46.40 -31.40
C ARG A 4 -7.46 46.05 -30.33
N ILE A 5 -6.57 45.09 -30.59
CA ILE A 5 -5.38 44.85 -29.75
C ILE A 5 -4.14 45.15 -30.59
N LYS A 6 -3.39 46.16 -30.13
CA LYS A 6 -2.20 46.73 -30.77
C LYS A 6 -1.04 45.72 -30.75
N LYS A 7 -0.32 45.64 -31.88
CA LYS A 7 0.97 44.97 -32.04
C LYS A 7 2.03 45.72 -31.22
N GLN A 8 2.73 45.02 -30.33
CA GLN A 8 3.96 45.49 -29.68
C GLN A 8 5.17 44.98 -30.49
N PRO A 9 6.08 45.85 -30.97
CA PRO A 9 7.27 45.41 -31.68
C PRO A 9 8.36 44.90 -30.72
N VAL A 10 8.96 43.80 -31.16
CA VAL A 10 10.01 43.02 -30.49
C VAL A 10 11.26 43.89 -30.29
N ARG A 11 11.61 44.18 -29.03
CA ARG A 11 12.93 44.73 -28.69
C ARG A 11 13.93 43.59 -28.60
N ARG A 12 14.82 43.53 -29.60
CA ARG A 12 16.00 42.66 -29.64
C ARG A 12 16.99 43.16 -28.59
N SER A 13 17.36 42.31 -27.63
CA SER A 13 18.55 42.50 -26.81
C SER A 13 19.31 41.18 -26.76
N SER A 14 20.52 41.25 -27.30
CA SER A 14 21.44 40.16 -27.57
C SER A 14 22.19 39.69 -26.31
N PHE A 15 22.45 38.39 -26.26
CA PHE A 15 23.54 37.66 -25.60
C PHE A 15 23.95 38.02 -24.15
N ALA A 16 23.66 37.09 -23.23
CA ALA A 16 24.66 36.63 -22.27
C ALA A 16 24.39 35.15 -21.95
N LEU A 17 25.29 34.29 -22.45
CA LEU A 17 25.44 32.90 -22.03
C LEU A 17 25.77 32.86 -20.54
N ALA A 18 24.94 32.15 -19.76
CA ALA A 18 25.36 31.57 -18.50
C ALA A 18 24.72 30.18 -18.42
N ALA A 19 25.41 29.21 -19.04
CA ALA A 19 25.10 27.79 -18.88
C ALA A 19 25.56 27.35 -17.49
N THR A 20 24.67 27.41 -16.50
CA THR A 20 24.88 26.70 -15.23
C THR A 20 24.20 25.34 -15.32
N ALA A 21 24.95 24.36 -15.81
CA ALA A 21 24.60 22.95 -15.67
C ALA A 21 24.79 22.55 -14.21
N ILE A 22 23.72 22.51 -13.42
CA ILE A 22 23.75 21.91 -12.08
C ILE A 22 23.53 20.40 -12.28
N LEU A 23 24.64 19.65 -12.30
CA LEU A 23 24.62 18.20 -12.25
C LEU A 23 24.32 17.76 -10.80
N VAL A 24 23.05 17.50 -10.50
CA VAL A 24 22.66 16.90 -9.22
C VAL A 24 22.88 15.39 -9.31
N LEU A 25 24.01 14.93 -8.77
CA LEU A 25 24.23 13.52 -8.43
C LEU A 25 23.29 13.17 -7.27
N ILE A 26 22.16 12.51 -7.57
CA ILE A 26 21.30 11.94 -6.53
C ILE A 26 21.97 10.65 -6.05
N LEU A 27 22.79 10.76 -4.99
CA LEU A 27 23.15 9.61 -4.17
C LEU A 27 21.86 9.07 -3.55
N GLY A 28 21.60 7.77 -3.71
CA GLY A 28 20.39 7.11 -3.23
C GLY A 28 20.16 7.35 -1.75
N THR A 29 19.14 8.15 -1.43
CA THR A 29 18.60 8.25 -0.09
C THR A 29 17.82 6.96 0.21
N PRO A 30 18.25 6.13 1.18
CA PRO A 30 17.36 5.09 1.69
C PRO A 30 16.12 5.79 2.28
N PRO A 31 14.91 5.22 2.14
CA PRO A 31 13.72 5.82 2.74
C PRO A 31 13.90 5.88 4.26
N ALA A 32 14.24 7.07 4.77
CA ALA A 32 14.60 7.31 6.17
C ALA A 32 13.41 7.29 7.13
N ASN A 33 12.22 6.87 6.69
CA ASN A 33 11.02 6.79 7.50
C ASN A 33 10.21 5.57 7.07
N ALA A 34 10.72 4.37 7.34
CA ALA A 34 9.82 3.24 7.53
C ALA A 34 9.13 3.48 8.86
N GLU A 35 8.06 4.29 8.89
CA GLU A 35 7.14 4.33 10.01
C GLU A 35 6.75 2.87 10.29
N GLU A 36 7.08 2.38 11.48
CA GLU A 36 6.61 1.08 11.95
C GLU A 36 5.09 1.19 12.13
N VAL A 37 4.35 1.00 11.04
CA VAL A 37 2.89 0.87 11.09
C VAL A 37 2.61 -0.30 12.03
N PRO A 38 1.86 -0.09 13.13
CA PRO A 38 1.50 -1.15 14.05
C PRO A 38 0.97 -2.34 13.25
N ARG A 39 1.63 -3.49 13.35
CA ARG A 39 1.25 -4.66 12.54
C ARG A 39 -0.12 -5.14 13.00
N GLU A 40 -1.13 -4.89 12.16
CA GLU A 40 -2.48 -5.37 12.43
C GLU A 40 -2.49 -6.90 12.56
N TYR A 41 -3.21 -7.39 13.56
CA TYR A 41 -3.44 -8.82 13.74
C TYR A 41 -4.25 -9.37 12.56
N ILE A 42 -3.76 -10.45 11.94
CA ILE A 42 -4.41 -11.09 10.79
C ILE A 42 -4.94 -12.45 11.23
N TYR A 43 -6.26 -12.63 11.20
CA TYR A 43 -6.91 -13.92 11.45
C TYR A 43 -6.34 -14.99 10.52
N GLY A 44 -5.91 -16.14 11.05
CA GLY A 44 -5.39 -17.24 10.23
C GLY A 44 -4.07 -16.95 9.51
N ALA A 45 -3.26 -16.01 10.00
CA ALA A 45 -1.98 -15.61 9.40
C ALA A 45 -1.03 -16.78 9.11
N GLU A 46 -1.08 -17.86 9.89
CA GLU A 46 -0.27 -19.08 9.71
C GLU A 46 -0.62 -19.86 8.43
N LEU A 47 -1.79 -19.62 7.85
CA LEU A 47 -2.22 -20.25 6.59
C LEU A 47 -1.88 -19.40 5.36
N MET A 48 -1.27 -18.23 5.56
CA MET A 48 -0.97 -17.25 4.53
C MET A 48 0.53 -17.17 4.25
N THR A 49 0.87 -16.83 3.02
CA THR A 49 2.24 -16.43 2.66
C THR A 49 2.51 -14.98 3.11
N PRO A 50 3.78 -14.54 3.16
CA PRO A 50 4.12 -13.13 3.38
C PRO A 50 3.41 -12.19 2.41
N ASN A 51 3.46 -12.49 1.10
CA ASN A 51 2.83 -11.67 0.07
C ASN A 51 1.30 -11.57 0.24
N GLU A 52 0.64 -12.68 0.63
CA GLU A 52 -0.80 -12.65 0.92
C GLU A 52 -1.12 -11.75 2.12
N ARG A 53 -0.26 -11.72 3.14
CA ARG A 53 -0.43 -10.83 4.31
C ARG A 53 -0.26 -9.36 3.92
N ASP A 54 0.67 -9.06 3.03
CA ASP A 54 0.88 -7.71 2.53
C ASP A 54 -0.31 -7.26 1.66
N ALA A 55 -0.79 -8.12 0.77
CA ALA A 55 -1.98 -7.86 -0.03
C ALA A 55 -3.22 -7.63 0.85
N TYR A 56 -3.37 -8.41 1.94
CA TYR A 56 -4.44 -8.20 2.92
C TYR A 56 -4.37 -6.82 3.58
N ARG A 57 -3.18 -6.40 4.01
CA ARG A 57 -2.97 -5.07 4.61
C ARG A 57 -3.27 -3.96 3.61
N GLN A 58 -2.78 -4.09 2.38
CA GLN A 58 -3.07 -3.14 1.31
C GLN A 58 -4.57 -3.05 1.02
N GLY A 59 -5.27 -4.19 0.99
CA GLY A 59 -6.72 -4.22 0.82
C GLY A 59 -7.48 -3.49 1.93
N LEU A 60 -7.06 -3.62 3.19
CA LEU A 60 -7.63 -2.87 4.31
C LEU A 60 -7.34 -1.37 4.24
N GLN A 61 -6.14 -0.99 3.81
CA GLN A 61 -5.77 0.42 3.62
C GLN A 61 -6.57 1.08 2.49
N GLN A 62 -6.85 0.34 1.42
CA GLN A 62 -7.64 0.80 0.28
C GLN A 62 -9.15 0.86 0.55
N ALA A 63 -9.64 0.10 1.53
CA ALA A 63 -11.04 0.13 1.90
C ALA A 63 -11.40 1.47 2.57
N PRO A 64 -12.34 2.25 1.97
CA PRO A 64 -12.57 3.65 2.33
C PRO A 64 -13.35 3.84 3.63
N THR A 65 -14.07 2.82 4.09
CA THR A 65 -14.94 2.88 5.27
C THR A 65 -14.68 1.71 6.20
N ASP A 66 -15.01 1.88 7.48
CA ASP A 66 -14.87 0.80 8.46
C ASP A 66 -15.82 -0.36 8.17
N GLU A 67 -16.98 -0.09 7.59
CA GLU A 67 -17.88 -1.13 7.10
C GLU A 67 -17.23 -1.95 5.97
N ALA A 68 -16.63 -1.29 4.98
CA ALA A 68 -15.94 -1.98 3.89
C ALA A 68 -14.76 -2.82 4.41
N ARG A 69 -14.00 -2.29 5.38
CA ARG A 69 -12.96 -3.05 6.09
C ARG A 69 -13.55 -4.25 6.82
N GLY A 70 -14.65 -4.07 7.55
CA GLY A 70 -15.37 -5.16 8.24
C GLY A 70 -15.77 -6.29 7.30
N GLN A 71 -16.38 -5.95 6.16
CA GLN A 71 -16.75 -6.91 5.12
C GLN A 71 -15.53 -7.59 4.50
N TYR A 72 -14.41 -6.87 4.33
CA TYR A 72 -13.15 -7.42 3.85
C TYR A 72 -12.58 -8.45 4.84
N ARG A 73 -12.50 -8.10 6.13
CA ARG A 73 -12.07 -9.02 7.21
C ARG A 73 -12.96 -10.26 7.27
N HIS A 74 -14.28 -10.10 7.13
CA HIS A 74 -15.23 -11.21 7.17
C HIS A 74 -15.03 -12.19 6.00
N ARG A 75 -14.95 -11.68 4.77
CA ARG A 75 -14.67 -12.52 3.59
C ARG A 75 -13.34 -13.25 3.70
N HIS A 76 -12.31 -12.56 4.19
CA HIS A 76 -11.00 -13.15 4.41
C HIS A 76 -11.04 -14.28 5.45
N ARG A 77 -11.73 -14.07 6.58
CA ARG A 77 -11.95 -15.08 7.62
C ARG A 77 -12.59 -16.36 7.04
N GLN A 78 -13.66 -16.21 6.26
CA GLN A 78 -14.34 -17.35 5.62
C GLN A 78 -13.42 -18.11 4.65
N GLN A 79 -12.64 -17.39 3.85
CA GLN A 79 -11.67 -18.00 2.92
C GLN A 79 -10.63 -18.83 3.68
N LEU A 80 -10.11 -18.31 4.80
CA LEU A 80 -9.11 -18.99 5.60
C LEU A 80 -9.67 -20.18 6.38
N GLN A 81 -10.92 -20.12 6.84
CA GLN A 81 -11.60 -21.28 7.40
C GLN A 81 -11.72 -22.43 6.39
N LYS A 82 -12.15 -22.13 5.16
CA LYS A 82 -12.20 -23.13 4.07
C LYS A 82 -10.81 -23.69 3.76
N ARG A 83 -9.79 -22.83 3.67
CA ARG A 83 -8.39 -23.23 3.44
C ARG A 83 -7.88 -24.13 4.57
N ALA A 84 -8.23 -23.83 5.82
CA ALA A 84 -7.86 -24.65 6.97
C ALA A 84 -8.45 -26.06 6.82
N GLN A 85 -9.76 -26.15 6.58
CA GLN A 85 -10.47 -27.42 6.39
C GLN A 85 -9.87 -28.25 5.25
N GLN A 86 -9.57 -27.62 4.10
CA GLN A 86 -8.92 -28.27 2.97
C GLN A 86 -7.54 -28.85 3.31
N ARG A 87 -6.85 -28.28 4.30
CA ARG A 87 -5.53 -28.71 4.78
C ARG A 87 -5.61 -29.62 6.01
N GLY A 88 -6.81 -30.07 6.40
CA GLY A 88 -7.01 -30.86 7.63
C GLY A 88 -6.69 -30.10 8.92
N LYS A 89 -6.74 -28.76 8.87
CA LYS A 89 -6.47 -27.86 9.99
C LYS A 89 -7.78 -27.21 10.46
N HIS A 90 -7.81 -26.79 11.72
CA HIS A 90 -8.90 -25.99 12.27
C HIS A 90 -8.37 -24.64 12.78
N LEU A 91 -9.10 -23.56 12.50
CA LEU A 91 -8.83 -22.24 13.08
C LEU A 91 -9.81 -22.00 14.22
N ASP A 92 -9.31 -21.61 15.39
CA ASP A 92 -10.19 -21.23 16.50
C ASP A 92 -10.84 -19.84 16.29
N GLU A 93 -11.58 -19.37 17.30
CA GLU A 93 -12.25 -18.08 17.28
C GLU A 93 -11.28 -16.90 17.08
N LYS A 94 -10.07 -17.04 17.66
CA LYS A 94 -8.99 -16.06 17.53
C LYS A 94 -8.33 -16.16 16.15
N GLY A 95 -8.40 -17.30 15.48
CA GLY A 95 -7.79 -17.54 14.17
C GLY A 95 -6.39 -18.14 14.27
N LEU A 96 -6.11 -18.82 15.36
CA LEU A 96 -4.90 -19.61 15.55
C LEU A 96 -5.15 -21.02 15.01
N VAL A 97 -4.14 -21.62 14.38
CA VAL A 97 -4.24 -23.01 13.92
C VAL A 97 -4.13 -23.92 15.14
N ARG A 98 -5.18 -24.68 15.44
CA ARG A 98 -5.10 -25.77 16.41
C ARG A 98 -4.57 -27.01 15.71
N GLY A 99 -3.40 -27.49 16.14
CA GLY A 99 -2.94 -28.83 15.82
C GLY A 99 -3.67 -29.86 16.67
N GLN A 100 -3.74 -31.09 16.17
CA GLN A 100 -4.10 -32.27 16.95
C GLN A 100 -2.94 -32.60 17.91
N GLY A 101 -2.67 -31.73 18.89
CA GLY A 101 -1.47 -31.84 19.72
C GLY A 101 -1.23 -30.70 20.72
N SER A 102 -2.10 -29.68 20.80
CA SER A 102 -1.96 -28.59 21.79
C SER A 102 -2.61 -28.89 23.15
N GLU A 103 -2.83 -30.17 23.49
CA GLU A 103 -3.38 -30.65 24.78
C GLU A 103 -2.47 -31.69 25.45
N ARG A 104 -1.15 -31.53 25.37
CA ARG A 104 -0.23 -32.34 26.18
C ARG A 104 0.38 -31.51 27.30
#